data_AF-A0A842N4X5-F1
#
_entry.id   AF-A0A842N4X5-F1
#
_cell.length_a   1.000
_cell.length_b   1.000
_cell.length_c   1.000
_cell.angle_alpha   90.00
_cell.angle_beta   90.00
_cell.angle_gamma   90.00
#
_symmetry.space_group_name_H-M   'P 1'
#
loop_
_entity.id
_entity.type
_entity.pdbx_description
1 polymer ?
#
loop_
_entity_poly.entity_id
_entity_poly.type
_entity_poly.pdbx_seq_one_letter_code
_entity_poly.pdbx_strand_id
1 'polypeptide(L)'
;YVYDFGDDIQHIVTLERIVELDETGDYPRVVSQNKPRYRYCEVCERHGKKVLATWICIDCSNEEGRDVLLCEDCVTKGHDDHYVEDVLY
;
A
#
# COMPACT_ATOMS: atom_id res chain seq x y z
N TYR A 1 -10.37 -15.30 -6.10
CA TYR A 1 -10.53 -14.51 -7.33
C TYR A 1 -9.16 -14.00 -7.71
N VAL A 2 -8.68 -14.30 -8.91
CA VAL A 2 -7.37 -13.85 -9.38
C VAL A 2 -7.59 -12.68 -10.32
N TYR A 3 -6.87 -11.60 -10.08
CA TYR A 3 -6.83 -10.41 -10.91
C TYR A 3 -5.38 -10.15 -11.31
N ASP A 4 -5.17 -9.66 -12.53
CA ASP A 4 -3.85 -9.47 -13.13
C ASP A 4 -2.95 -10.71 -13.10
N PHE A 5 -2.90 -11.46 -14.20
CA PHE A 5 -2.07 -12.66 -14.28
C PHE A 5 -0.56 -12.37 -14.39
N GLY A 6 -0.15 -11.12 -14.63
CA GLY A 6 1.25 -10.73 -14.59
C GLY A 6 1.76 -10.69 -13.14
N ASP A 7 1.00 -9.97 -12.30
CA ASP A 7 1.33 -9.78 -10.89
C ASP A 7 0.75 -10.87 -9.96
N ASP A 8 -0.09 -11.76 -10.49
CA ASP A 8 -0.81 -12.84 -9.80
C ASP A 8 -1.51 -12.37 -8.52
N ILE A 9 -2.32 -11.32 -8.62
CA ILE A 9 -3.00 -10.74 -7.45
C ILE A 9 -4.19 -11.63 -7.05
N GLN A 10 -4.07 -12.31 -5.92
CA GLN A 10 -5.09 -13.23 -5.42
C GLN A 10 -5.96 -12.61 -4.31
N HIS A 11 -7.26 -12.50 -4.56
CA HIS A 11 -8.26 -12.08 -3.59
C HIS A 11 -9.02 -13.29 -3.02
N ILE A 12 -9.08 -13.38 -1.69
CA ILE A 12 -9.95 -14.34 -0.99
C ILE A 12 -11.31 -13.69 -0.79
N VAL A 13 -12.35 -14.30 -1.35
CA VAL A 13 -13.74 -13.83 -1.21
C VAL A 13 -14.51 -14.84 -0.36
N THR A 14 -15.01 -14.40 0.79
CA THR A 14 -15.74 -15.24 1.74
C THR A 14 -17.16 -14.71 1.91
N LEU A 15 -18.16 -15.57 1.72
CA LEU A 15 -19.54 -15.26 2.07
C LEU A 15 -19.69 -15.32 3.60
N GLU A 16 -19.81 -14.17 4.25
CA GLU A 16 -19.97 -14.12 5.71
C GLU A 16 -21.42 -14.33 6.16
N ARG A 17 -22.40 -13.77 5.42
CA ARG A 17 -23.82 -13.88 5.74
C ARG A 17 -24.70 -13.66 4.51
N ILE A 18 -25.89 -14.24 4.56
CA ILE A 18 -27.01 -13.90 3.68
C ILE A 18 -28.04 -13.17 4.53
N VAL A 19 -28.51 -12.03 4.05
CA VAL A 19 -29.52 -11.20 4.72
C VAL A 19 -30.66 -10.92 3.76
N GLU A 20 -31.83 -10.59 4.31
CA GLU A 20 -32.96 -10.12 3.50
C GLU A 20 -32.60 -8.84 2.75
N LEU A 21 -33.25 -8.64 1.59
CA LEU A 21 -33.02 -7.47 0.75
C LEU A 21 -33.46 -6.20 1.49
N ASP A 22 -32.55 -5.22 1.55
CA ASP A 22 -32.86 -3.88 2.01
C ASP A 22 -33.39 -3.09 0.80
N GLU A 23 -34.71 -3.00 0.64
CA GLU A 23 -35.36 -2.31 -0.50
C GLU A 23 -35.03 -0.80 -0.57
N THR A 24 -34.44 -0.24 0.48
CA THR A 24 -34.02 1.16 0.53
C THR A 24 -32.56 1.37 0.11
N GLY A 25 -31.78 0.29 0.01
CA GLY A 25 -30.36 0.33 -0.30
C GLY A 25 -30.06 0.18 -1.78
N ASP A 26 -29.17 1.01 -2.31
CA ASP A 26 -28.53 0.76 -3.60
C ASP A 26 -27.44 -0.31 -3.45
N TYR A 27 -27.43 -1.27 -4.37
CA TYR A 27 -26.47 -2.37 -4.42
C TYR A 27 -25.72 -2.38 -5.76
N PRO A 28 -24.44 -2.81 -5.80
CA PRO A 28 -23.60 -3.22 -4.68
C PRO A 28 -23.14 -2.04 -3.81
N ARG A 29 -22.91 -2.29 -2.52
CA ARG A 29 -22.40 -1.27 -1.58
C ARG A 29 -21.25 -1.80 -0.74
N VAL A 30 -20.27 -0.94 -0.48
CA VAL A 30 -19.21 -1.19 0.49
C VAL A 30 -19.69 -0.71 1.86
N VAL A 31 -19.94 -1.65 2.77
CA VAL A 31 -20.44 -1.33 4.13
C VAL A 31 -19.32 -1.12 5.14
N SER A 32 -18.12 -1.60 4.84
CA SER A 32 -16.93 -1.47 5.67
C SER A 32 -15.66 -1.62 4.82
N GLN A 33 -14.58 -0.98 5.26
CA GLN A 33 -13.24 -1.11 4.70
C GLN A 33 -12.22 -0.99 5.83
N ASN A 34 -11.11 -1.70 5.71
CA ASN A 34 -10.00 -1.54 6.65
C ASN A 34 -9.46 -0.11 6.58
N LYS A 35 -9.07 0.44 7.74
CA LYS A 35 -8.35 1.73 7.76
C LYS A 35 -6.96 1.51 7.15
N PRO A 36 -6.53 2.33 6.17
CA PRO A 36 -5.20 2.22 5.60
C PRO A 36 -4.15 2.39 6.70
N ARG A 37 -3.14 1.52 6.68
CA ARG A 37 -2.03 1.57 7.65
C ARG A 37 -0.85 2.31 7.03
N TYR A 38 -0.99 3.64 6.99
CA TYR A 38 0.04 4.51 6.45
C TYR A 38 1.39 4.31 7.15
N ARG A 39 2.45 4.20 6.35
CA ARG A 39 3.83 4.27 6.81
C ARG A 39 4.46 5.58 6.33
N TYR A 40 5.55 6.00 6.98
CA TYR A 40 6.19 7.29 6.75
C TYR A 40 7.57 7.10 6.13
N CYS A 41 8.03 8.14 5.43
CA CYS A 41 9.35 8.20 4.83
C CYS A 41 10.41 8.28 5.93
N GLU A 42 11.31 7.29 5.98
CA GLU A 42 12.35 7.20 7.01
C GLU A 42 13.31 8.40 6.98
N VAL A 43 13.66 8.86 5.78
CA VAL A 43 14.55 10.02 5.60
C VAL A 43 13.87 11.27 6.16
N CYS A 44 12.58 11.49 5.88
CA CYS A 44 11.86 12.63 6.42
C CYS A 44 11.69 12.56 7.95
N GLU A 45 11.44 11.37 8.48
CA GLU A 45 11.29 11.17 9.92
C GLU A 45 12.59 11.47 10.69
N ARG A 46 13.76 11.12 10.14
CA ARG A 46 15.06 11.50 10.71
C ARG A 46 15.25 13.02 10.79
N HIS A 47 14.58 13.78 9.93
CA HIS A 47 14.57 15.25 9.95
C HIS A 47 13.39 15.84 10.73
N GLY A 48 12.63 15.02 11.47
CA GLY A 48 11.48 15.45 12.27
C GLY A 48 10.23 15.77 11.45
N LYS A 49 10.15 15.36 10.18
CA LYS A 49 8.99 15.56 9.32
C LYS A 49 8.20 14.26 9.16
N LYS A 50 6.87 14.35 9.22
CA LYS A 50 5.98 13.22 8.92
C LYS A 50 5.46 13.35 7.50
N VAL A 51 6.07 12.61 6.58
CA VAL A 51 5.67 12.54 5.17
C VAL A 51 5.32 11.10 4.85
N LEU A 52 4.18 10.86 4.19
CA LEU A 52 3.77 9.52 3.80
C LEU A 52 4.81 8.90 2.86
N ALA A 53 5.16 7.65 3.12
CA ALA A 53 5.97 6.88 2.18
C ALA A 53 5.06 6.32 1.09
N THR A 54 5.43 6.52 -0.15
CA THR A 54 4.74 5.99 -1.34
C THR A 54 5.58 4.94 -2.05
N TRP A 55 6.86 4.80 -1.68
CA TRP A 55 7.83 3.93 -2.34
C TRP A 55 8.60 3.07 -1.32
N ILE A 56 8.97 1.86 -1.72
CA ILE A 56 9.99 1.02 -1.09
C ILE A 56 11.22 1.05 -1.99
N CYS A 57 12.38 1.36 -1.43
CA CYS A 57 13.65 1.22 -2.14
C CYS A 57 14.17 -0.21 -1.98
N ILE A 58 14.15 -1.00 -3.04
CA ILE A 58 14.51 -2.41 -3.02
C ILE A 58 15.99 -2.60 -2.77
N ASP A 59 16.85 -1.76 -3.35
CA ASP A 59 18.30 -1.85 -3.14
C ASP A 59 18.67 -1.61 -1.68
N CYS A 60 18.16 -0.53 -1.08
CA CYS A 60 18.38 -0.27 0.34
C CYS A 60 17.71 -1.32 1.24
N SER A 61 16.56 -1.86 0.83
CA SER A 61 15.89 -2.90 1.60
C SER A 61 16.68 -4.21 1.61
N ASN A 62 17.31 -4.55 0.48
CA ASN A 62 18.19 -5.70 0.36
C ASN A 62 19.47 -5.53 1.19
N GLU A 63 20.05 -4.33 1.23
CA GLU A 63 21.23 -4.02 2.04
C GLU A 63 20.93 -4.08 3.55
N GLU A 64 19.80 -3.54 3.98
CA GLU A 64 19.43 -3.44 5.40
C GLU A 64 18.68 -4.66 5.94
N GLY A 65 18.22 -5.56 5.06
CA GLY A 65 17.43 -6.74 5.42
C GLY A 65 16.02 -6.41 5.96
N ARG A 66 15.48 -5.24 5.62
CA ARG A 66 14.15 -4.74 6.02
C ARG A 66 13.63 -3.73 5.00
N ASP A 67 12.32 -3.53 4.92
CA ASP A 67 11.74 -2.49 4.07
C ASP A 67 12.33 -1.11 4.41
N VAL A 68 12.83 -0.41 3.39
CA VAL A 68 13.26 0.99 3.45
C VAL A 68 12.24 1.85 2.71
N LEU A 69 11.51 2.66 3.48
CA LEU A 69 10.33 3.38 3.01
C LEU A 69 10.63 4.86 2.74
N LEU A 70 10.23 5.33 1.55
CA LEU A 70 10.55 6.66 1.05
C LEU A 70 9.31 7.37 0.48
N CYS A 71 9.32 8.70 0.54
CA CYS A 71 8.42 9.54 -0.24
C CYS A 71 9.05 9.84 -1.61
N GLU A 72 8.24 10.24 -2.57
CA GLU A 72 8.67 10.63 -3.93
C GLU A 72 9.87 11.59 -3.92
N ASP A 73 9.79 12.64 -3.09
CA ASP A 73 10.85 13.63 -2.90
C ASP A 73 12.22 13.03 -2.52
N CYS A 74 12.21 12.01 -1.66
CA CYS A 74 13.44 11.35 -1.21
C CYS A 74 13.96 10.35 -2.24
N VAL A 75 13.08 9.76 -3.05
CA VAL A 75 13.48 8.94 -4.21
C VAL A 75 14.24 9.81 -5.20
N THR A 76 13.63 10.89 -5.71
CA THR A 76 14.25 11.75 -6.73
C THR A 76 15.58 12.39 -6.27
N LYS A 77 15.73 12.68 -4.97
CA LYS A 77 16.90 13.40 -4.46
C LYS A 77 18.10 12.53 -4.10
N GLY A 78 17.90 11.23 -3.87
CA GLY A 78 18.94 10.38 -3.31
C GLY A 78 18.86 8.89 -3.63
N HIS A 79 17.85 8.47 -4.39
CA HIS A 79 17.64 7.07 -4.79
C HIS A 79 17.12 6.98 -6.23
N ASP A 80 17.46 7.94 -7.09
CA ASP A 80 16.99 8.02 -8.48
C ASP A 80 17.60 6.90 -9.35
N ASP A 81 18.77 6.39 -8.95
CA ASP A 81 19.48 5.27 -9.56
C ASP A 81 19.18 3.92 -8.89
N HIS A 82 18.37 3.91 -7.84
CA HIS A 82 17.99 2.68 -7.14
C HIS A 82 16.69 2.10 -7.71
N TYR A 83 16.54 0.78 -7.62
CA TYR A 83 15.27 0.15 -7.91
C TYR A 83 14.25 0.43 -6.79
N VAL A 84 13.09 0.97 -7.17
CA VAL A 84 12.01 1.34 -6.25
C VAL A 84 10.68 0.73 -6.70
N GLU A 85 9.85 0.35 -5.75
CA GLU A 85 8.50 -0.19 -5.97
C GLU A 85 7.45 0.62 -5.21
N ASP A 86 6.25 0.75 -5.78
CA ASP A 86 5.14 1.47 -5.17
C ASP A 86 4.58 0.75 -3.94
N VAL A 87 4.23 1.51 -2.90
CA VAL A 87 3.50 1.01 -1.72
C VAL A 87 2.01 1.24 -1.91
N LEU A 88 1.25 0.14 -1.98
CA LEU A 88 -0.21 0.16 -1.99
C LEU A 88 -0.78 0.10 -0.56
N TYR A 89 -1.68 1.03 -0.22
CA TYR A 89 -2.31 1.15 1.12
C TYR A 89 -3.82 0.89 1.11
#